data_AF-A0A9D1EFF7-F1
#
_entry.id   AF-A0A9D1EFF7-F1
#
_cell.length_a   1.000
_cell.length_b   1.000
_cell.length_c   1.000
_cell.angle_alpha   90.00
_cell.angle_beta   90.00
_cell.angle_gamma   90.00
#
_symmetry.space_group_name_H-M   'P 1'
#
loop_
_entity.id
_entity.type
_entity.pdbx_description
1 polymer ?
#
loop_
_entity_poly.entity_id
_entity_poly.type
_entity_poly.pdbx_seq_one_letter_code
_entity_poly.pdbx_strand_id
1 'polypeptide(L)' 'MGLIKENGELESTGGRKAKALSIEPDFRMAAGLDITKNHIGLVLTNLTGEILRYERIYYPF' A
#
# COMPACT_ATOMS: atom_id res chain seq x y z
N MET A 1 7.04 -13.15 10.83
CA MET A 1 5.81 -12.37 11.03
C MET A 1 5.87 -11.16 10.13
N GLY A 2 4.76 -10.82 9.48
CA GLY A 2 4.62 -9.60 8.67
C GLY A 2 4.56 -9.87 7.16
N LEU A 3 3.92 -8.94 6.45
CA LEU A 3 3.14 -9.05 5.20
C LEU A 3 1.69 -9.46 5.39
N ILE A 4 1.39 -10.46 6.21
CA ILE A 4 0.03 -10.94 6.45
C ILE A 4 -0.29 -10.87 7.94
N LYS A 5 -1.49 -10.38 8.27
CA LYS A 5 -2.08 -10.36 9.61
C LYS A 5 -3.40 -11.15 9.64
N GLU A 6 -3.66 -11.84 10.74
CA GLU A 6 -4.98 -12.43 11.01
C GLU A 6 -5.93 -11.32 11.42
N ASN A 7 -6.99 -11.11 10.64
CA ASN A 7 -7.96 -10.02 10.82
C ASN A 7 -9.30 -10.54 11.35
N GLY A 8 -9.25 -11.29 12.45
CA GLY A 8 -10.42 -11.89 13.07
C GLY A 8 -10.96 -13.12 12.34
N GLU A 9 -12.22 -13.46 12.60
CA GLU A 9 -12.94 -14.59 12.01
C GLU A 9 -14.00 -14.09 11.03
N LEU A 10 -14.18 -14.79 9.90
CA LEU A 10 -15.26 -14.50 8.95
C LEU A 10 -16.63 -14.89 9.53
N GLU A 11 -17.71 -14.30 9.00
CA GLU A 11 -19.07 -14.64 9.39
C GLU A 11 -19.33 -16.15 9.20
N SER A 12 -19.95 -16.76 10.21
CA SER A 12 -20.17 -18.21 10.23
C SER A 12 -21.29 -18.59 9.27
N THR A 13 -20.95 -19.40 8.26
CA THR A 13 -21.94 -20.08 7.41
C THR A 13 -22.33 -21.46 7.97
N GLY A 14 -21.99 -21.75 9.22
CA GLY A 14 -22.07 -23.08 9.86
C GLY A 14 -20.73 -23.83 9.85
N GLY A 15 -20.36 -24.49 10.95
CA GLY A 15 -19.07 -25.18 11.13
C GLY A 15 -18.01 -24.36 11.88
N ARG A 16 -16.72 -24.76 11.79
CA ARG A 16 -15.61 -24.01 12.41
C ARG A 16 -15.36 -22.72 11.65
N LYS A 17 -15.36 -21.59 12.36
CA LYS A 17 -15.15 -20.26 11.76
C LYS A 17 -13.77 -20.16 11.09
N ALA A 18 -13.75 -19.62 9.88
CA ALA A 18 -12.53 -19.39 9.13
C ALA A 18 -11.83 -18.12 9.63
N LYS A 19 -10.50 -18.18 9.78
CA LYS A 19 -9.70 -16.99 10.07
C LYS A 19 -9.58 -16.13 8.82
N ALA A 20 -9.84 -14.82 8.97
CA ALA A 20 -9.59 -13.86 7.91
C ALA A 20 -8.10 -13.51 7.88
N LEU A 21 -7.49 -13.55 6.70
CA LEU A 21 -6.11 -13.09 6.49
C LEU A 21 -6.17 -11.80 5.68
N SER A 22 -5.36 -10.81 6.07
CA SER A 22 -5.24 -9.54 5.36
C SER A 22 -3.77 -9.12 5.24
N ILE A 23 -3.48 -8.24 4.30
CA ILE A 23 -2.13 -7.66 4.17
C ILE A 23 -1.90 -6.72 5.35
N GLU A 24 -0.69 -6.71 5.90
CA GLU A 24 -0.22 -5.64 6.78
C GLU A 24 0.26 -4.48 5.88
N PRO A 25 -0.55 -3.41 5.67
CA PRO A 25 -0.32 -2.45 4.59
C PRO A 25 1.04 -1.75 4.73
N ASP A 26 1.39 -1.38 5.96
CA ASP A 26 2.58 -0.59 6.26
C ASP A 26 3.82 -1.44 6.55
N PHE A 27 3.74 -2.76 6.31
CA PHE A 27 4.88 -3.65 6.51
C PHE A 27 6.06 -3.30 5.59
N ARG A 28 5.76 -2.81 4.39
CA ARG A 28 6.74 -2.23 3.45
C ARG A 28 6.11 -1.08 2.69
N MET A 29 6.95 -0.14 2.26
CA MET A 29 6.55 0.96 1.40
C MET A 29 7.27 0.88 0.06
N ALA A 30 6.65 1.41 -0.99
CA ALA A 30 7.26 1.57 -2.30
C ALA A 30 7.40 3.06 -2.63
N ALA A 31 8.56 3.45 -3.15
CA ALA A 31 8.80 4.79 -3.67
C ALA A 31 8.83 4.74 -5.20
N GLY A 32 8.07 5.61 -5.86
CA GLY A 32 8.02 5.77 -7.30
C GLY A 32 8.48 7.15 -7.75
N LEU A 33 9.00 7.22 -8.97
CA LEU A 33 9.57 8.42 -9.58
C LEU A 33 9.06 8.54 -11.02
N ASP A 34 8.39 9.63 -11.36
CA ASP A 34 8.06 10.00 -12.75
C ASP A 34 8.88 11.21 -13.18
N ILE A 35 9.65 11.07 -14.25
CA ILE A 35 10.41 12.17 -14.84
C ILE A 35 9.77 12.53 -16.17
N THR A 36 9.37 13.79 -16.29
CA THR A 36 8.83 14.38 -17.51
C THR A 36 9.71 15.56 -17.94
N LYS A 37 9.48 16.09 -19.13
CA LYS A 37 10.05 17.38 -19.52
C LYS A 37 9.60 18.41 -18.47
N ASN A 38 10.43 19.18 -17.79
CA ASN A 38 10.01 20.19 -16.80
C ASN A 38 9.46 19.71 -15.44
N HIS A 39 9.22 18.42 -15.18
CA HIS A 39 8.80 18.01 -13.82
C HIS A 39 9.38 16.67 -13.40
N ILE A 40 9.62 16.57 -12.10
CA ILE A 40 9.91 15.34 -11.39
C ILE A 40 8.74 15.13 -10.42
N GLY A 41 8.05 13.98 -10.51
CA GLY A 41 7.09 13.57 -9.50
C GLY A 41 7.59 12.37 -8.70
N LEU A 42 7.25 12.37 -7.43
CA LEU A 42 7.66 11.41 -6.42
C LEU A 42 6.41 10.89 -5.74
N VAL A 43 6.31 9.58 -5.58
CA VAL A 43 5.19 8.95 -4.88
C VAL A 43 5.70 7.97 -3.84
N LEU A 44 5.04 7.92 -2.68
CA LEU A 44 5.25 6.91 -1.66
C LEU A 44 3.94 6.15 -1.47
N THR A 45 3.97 4.83 -1.59
CA THR A 45 2.80 3.97 -1.42
C THR A 45 3.04 2.87 -0.39
N ASN A 46 1.96 2.36 0.22
CA ASN A 46 1.99 1.14 1.04
C ASN A 46 1.70 -0.11 0.19
N LEU A 47 1.66 -1.29 0.82
CA LEU A 47 1.45 -2.56 0.11
C LEU A 47 0.04 -2.75 -0.47
N THR A 48 -0.94 -1.94 -0.07
CA THR A 48 -2.28 -1.95 -0.70
C THR A 48 -2.35 -1.01 -1.90
N GLY A 49 -1.28 -0.26 -2.18
CA GLY A 49 -1.22 0.72 -3.26
C GLY A 49 -1.79 2.09 -2.88
N GLU A 50 -2.12 2.32 -1.61
CA GLU A 50 -2.52 3.63 -1.12
C GLU A 50 -1.36 4.63 -1.26
N ILE A 51 -1.64 5.82 -1.78
CA ILE A 51 -0.65 6.90 -1.86
C ILE A 51 -0.56 7.58 -0.50
N LEU A 52 0.53 7.32 0.21
CA LEU A 52 0.84 7.94 1.49
C LEU A 52 1.36 9.37 1.32
N ARG A 53 2.10 9.61 0.23
CA ARG A 53 2.61 10.93 -0.13
C ARG A 53 2.81 11.04 -1.63
N TYR A 54 2.53 12.23 -2.14
CA TYR A 54 2.85 12.61 -3.51
C TYR A 54 3.45 14.01 -3.52
N GLU A 55 4.54 14.18 -4.27
CA GLU A 55 5.16 15.48 -4.51
C GLU A 55 5.47 15.63 -6.00
N ARG A 56 5.26 16.84 -6.53
CA ARG A 56 5.63 17.17 -7.91
C ARG A 56 6.41 18.47 -7.91
N ILE A 57 7.63 18.40 -8.42
CA ILE A 57 8.56 19.51 -8.46
C ILE A 57 8.68 19.97 -9.91
N TYR A 58 8.37 21.24 -10.16
CA TYR A 58 8.62 21.88 -11.44
C TYR A 58 10.12 22.20 -11.54
N TYR A 59 10.76 21.66 -12.57
CA TYR A 59 12.17 21.88 -12.86
C TYR A 59 12.32 22.19 -14.36
N PRO A 60 12.06 23.45 -14.77
CA PRO A 60 12.17 23.86 -16.16
C PRO A 60 13.63 23.80 -16.61
N PHE A 61 13.85 23.25 -17.78
CA PHE A 61 15.10 23.38 -18.52
C PHE A 61 14.94 24.44 -19.61
#